data_AF-A0A0U1D0E2-F1
#
_entry.id   AF-A0A0U1D0E2-F1
#
_cell.length_a   1.000
_cell.length_b   1.000
_cell.length_c   1.000
_cell.angle_alpha   90.00
_cell.angle_beta   90.00
_cell.angle_gamma   90.00
#
_symmetry.space_group_name_H-M   'P 1'
#
loop_
_entity.id
_entity.type
_entity.pdbx_description
1 polymer ?
#
loop_
_entity_poly.entity_id
_entity_poly.type
_entity_poly.pdbx_seq_one_letter_code
_entity_poly.pdbx_strand_id
1 'polypeptide(L)'
;MASLTFKDNSGGNVPSPNIKSIIYEDAAQNKYTFGVDNATNVFNTFKYEPNGAAEIDYSATATKFMTGGAIATLLGIGTNVDAIKTKTDSIPADLSADLVTIKTQVGTDLISGIKAKTDKITDTLGADVTAIKAKTDTIPADLTAKVTAIETATNSANLGDKVTAIQTKTDKITDTLGADVTAIKAKTDKMPADLGTELGNLAKSADVTAIKAKTDTIPADLTAKVTAIETATNSANLGDKVTAIQTKTDKITDTLGADVTAIKAKTDKMPADLGTELGNLAKSAELAPLAKSADVTAIKAKTDTIPADLTAKVTAIETATNSANLGDKVTAIQTKTDKITDTLGADVIAIKAKTDTIPADLTAKVTAIETATNSANLGDKVTAIQTKTDKITDTLGADVTAIKAKTDKMPADLNAELIKLTTIGNAINGNGNVTEAAKAVLESSFKKAIKEAGEDGSEWLKNEIKEIVSQPSFEIPTDSSSPLSWDW
;
A
#
# COMPACT_ATOMS: atom_id res chain seq x y z
N MET A 1 154.76 56.56 2.71
CA MET A 1 154.18 56.19 4.02
C MET A 1 153.97 57.48 4.80
N ALA A 2 152.72 57.94 4.92
CA ALA A 2 152.39 59.06 5.78
C ALA A 2 152.48 58.60 7.25
N SER A 3 153.30 59.28 8.04
CA SER A 3 153.46 59.00 9.47
C SER A 3 152.33 59.71 10.24
N LEU A 4 151.45 58.94 10.91
CA LEU A 4 150.49 59.52 11.86
C LEU A 4 151.23 59.85 13.16
N THR A 5 151.18 61.12 13.57
CA THR A 5 151.68 61.59 14.86
C THR A 5 150.49 61.85 15.78
N PHE A 6 150.47 61.23 16.96
CA PHE A 6 149.42 61.45 17.95
C PHE A 6 149.89 62.50 18.95
N LYS A 7 148.98 63.41 19.33
CA LYS A 7 149.26 64.46 20.32
C LYS A 7 148.26 64.37 21.47
N ASP A 8 148.69 64.71 22.68
CA ASP A 8 147.79 64.90 23.82
C ASP A 8 147.05 66.24 23.73
N ASN A 9 146.14 66.49 24.67
CA ASN A 9 145.35 67.74 24.73
C ASN A 9 146.20 68.99 24.98
N SER A 10 147.48 68.85 25.31
CA SER A 10 148.46 69.92 25.49
C SER A 10 149.32 70.15 24.24
N GLY A 11 149.14 69.34 23.18
CA GLY A 11 149.88 69.41 21.93
C GLY A 11 151.23 68.68 21.94
N GLY A 12 151.58 67.95 23.00
CA GLY A 12 152.79 67.13 23.10
C GLY A 12 152.62 65.80 22.35
N ASN A 13 153.64 65.34 21.63
CA ASN A 13 153.58 64.06 20.90
C ASN A 13 153.52 62.87 21.88
N VAL A 14 152.57 61.96 21.66
CA VAL A 14 152.38 60.72 22.42
C VAL A 14 152.62 59.48 21.55
N PRO A 15 153.02 58.33 22.14
CA PRO A 15 153.24 57.09 21.39
C PRO A 15 151.96 56.63 20.68
N SER A 16 152.09 56.14 19.43
CA SER A 16 150.96 55.66 18.63
C SER A 16 150.20 54.51 19.31
N PRO A 17 148.89 54.64 19.58
CA PRO A 17 148.08 53.53 20.11
C PRO A 17 147.70 52.52 19.00
N ASN A 18 147.51 51.25 19.37
CA ASN A 18 147.05 50.19 18.46
C ASN A 18 145.56 50.38 18.11
N ILE A 19 145.26 50.88 16.91
CA ILE A 19 143.89 51.07 16.40
C ILE A 19 143.40 49.79 15.70
N LYS A 20 142.24 49.25 16.10
CA LYS A 20 141.68 48.01 15.51
C LYS A 20 140.48 48.22 14.57
N SER A 21 139.70 49.29 14.72
CA SER A 21 138.54 49.56 13.85
C SER A 21 138.14 51.04 13.83
N ILE A 22 137.52 51.49 12.73
CA ILE A 22 136.79 52.76 12.67
C ILE A 22 135.32 52.43 12.97
N ILE A 23 134.76 53.05 14.01
CA ILE A 23 133.41 52.75 14.49
C ILE A 23 132.40 53.77 13.96
N TYR A 24 132.87 54.97 13.59
CA TYR A 24 132.04 56.00 12.98
C TYR A 24 132.91 57.01 12.18
N GLU A 25 132.41 57.42 11.02
CA GLU A 25 133.02 58.43 10.13
C GLU A 25 132.02 59.58 9.91
N ASP A 26 132.41 60.81 10.26
CA ASP A 26 131.74 62.02 9.82
C ASP A 26 132.59 62.71 8.75
N ALA A 27 132.34 62.31 7.50
CA ALA A 27 133.04 62.80 6.32
C ALA A 27 132.86 64.32 6.11
N ALA A 28 131.79 64.94 6.65
CA ALA A 28 131.56 66.37 6.49
C ALA A 28 132.45 67.24 7.39
N GLN A 29 132.97 66.67 8.50
CA GLN A 29 133.81 67.40 9.47
C GLN A 29 135.25 66.89 9.56
N ASN A 30 135.65 65.93 8.71
CA ASN A 30 136.94 65.23 8.80
C ASN A 30 137.21 64.66 10.22
N LYS A 31 136.17 64.12 10.87
CA LYS A 31 136.27 63.47 12.18
C LYS A 31 136.07 61.97 12.04
N TYR A 32 137.02 61.23 12.63
CA TYR A 32 137.00 59.77 12.65
C TYR A 32 137.04 59.30 14.10
N THR A 33 136.09 58.44 14.47
CA THR A 33 136.08 57.80 15.78
C THR A 33 136.66 56.40 15.64
N PHE A 34 137.84 56.22 16.22
CA PHE A 34 138.57 54.96 16.21
C PHE A 34 138.26 54.16 17.47
N GLY A 35 137.94 52.87 17.30
CA GLY A 35 137.97 51.90 18.39
C GLY A 35 139.42 51.58 18.74
N VAL A 36 139.85 52.02 19.93
CA VAL A 36 141.16 51.73 20.51
C VAL A 36 141.00 50.80 21.70
N ASP A 37 141.86 49.78 21.77
CA ASP A 37 141.85 48.75 22.81
C ASP A 37 142.62 49.26 24.03
N ASN A 38 141.97 50.04 24.89
CA ASN A 38 142.41 50.27 26.26
C ASN A 38 141.32 49.68 27.17
N ALA A 39 141.71 48.88 28.18
CA ALA A 39 140.80 48.08 29.02
C ALA A 39 139.74 48.90 29.79
N THR A 40 139.73 50.21 29.61
CA THR A 40 138.69 51.14 30.01
C THR A 40 137.99 51.65 28.74
N ASN A 41 136.77 51.17 28.45
CA ASN A 41 135.90 51.59 27.34
C ASN A 41 135.66 53.12 27.32
N VAL A 42 136.64 53.87 26.82
CA VAL A 42 136.59 55.31 26.62
C VAL A 42 136.87 55.57 25.15
N PHE A 43 135.83 55.97 24.43
CA PHE A 43 135.93 56.33 23.02
C PHE A 43 136.61 57.69 22.90
N ASN A 44 137.85 57.70 22.40
CA ASN A 44 138.55 58.94 22.10
C ASN A 44 138.23 59.38 20.67
N THR A 45 137.73 60.61 20.53
CA THR A 45 137.53 61.25 19.23
C THR A 45 138.83 61.93 18.83
N PHE A 46 139.44 61.48 17.74
CA PHE A 46 140.65 62.11 17.20
C PHE A 46 140.28 62.97 15.99
N LYS A 47 140.69 64.24 16.00
CA LYS A 47 140.53 65.14 14.85
C LYS A 47 141.72 64.95 13.91
N TYR A 48 141.46 64.60 12.66
CA TYR A 48 142.48 64.47 11.64
C TYR A 48 142.60 65.78 10.85
N GLU A 49 143.77 66.41 10.89
CA GLU A 49 144.08 67.60 10.08
C GLU A 49 145.14 67.21 9.03
N PRO A 50 144.77 67.01 7.75
CA PRO A 50 145.69 66.54 6.73
C PRO A 50 146.72 67.63 6.37
N ASN A 51 147.99 67.29 6.53
CA ASN A 51 149.11 68.10 6.06
C ASN A 51 149.48 67.65 4.63
N GLY A 52 148.82 68.24 3.62
CA GLY A 52 149.22 68.17 2.21
C GLY A 52 148.99 66.85 1.46
N ALA A 53 147.94 66.83 0.62
CA ALA A 53 147.76 66.09 -0.63
C ALA A 53 148.17 64.59 -0.72
N ALA A 54 147.25 63.68 -0.35
CA ALA A 54 146.86 62.47 -1.09
C ALA A 54 145.75 61.70 -0.32
N GLU A 55 144.63 61.43 -0.99
CA GLU A 55 143.43 60.75 -0.47
C GLU A 55 143.61 59.22 -0.51
N ILE A 56 143.24 58.49 0.56
CA ILE A 56 143.26 57.02 0.62
C ILE A 56 141.82 56.52 0.88
N ASP A 57 141.25 55.80 -0.09
CA ASP A 57 139.92 55.19 -0.06
C ASP A 57 139.93 53.81 0.63
N TYR A 58 139.06 53.60 1.63
CA TYR A 58 138.96 52.40 2.47
C TYR A 58 137.72 51.52 2.19
N SER A 59 137.04 51.71 1.06
CA SER A 59 135.82 50.97 0.69
C SER A 59 135.95 49.44 0.55
N ALA A 60 137.15 48.86 0.59
CA ALA A 60 137.39 47.43 0.34
C ALA A 60 137.24 46.47 1.55
N THR A 61 136.97 46.95 2.78
CA THR A 61 136.98 46.08 3.98
C THR A 61 135.59 45.67 4.50
N ALA A 62 134.50 46.25 3.96
CA ALA A 62 133.13 46.01 4.45
C ALA A 62 132.48 44.71 3.95
N THR A 63 132.99 44.09 2.88
CA THR A 63 132.32 42.95 2.20
C THR A 63 132.47 41.60 2.91
N LYS A 64 133.27 41.49 3.99
CA LYS A 64 133.53 40.22 4.70
C LYS A 64 132.71 39.97 5.96
N PHE A 65 131.82 40.88 6.35
CA PHE A 65 131.12 40.76 7.65
C PHE A 65 129.83 39.92 7.65
N MET A 66 129.26 39.52 6.50
CA MET A 66 128.10 38.63 6.46
C MET A 66 128.29 37.53 5.40
N THR A 67 128.55 36.29 5.81
CA THR A 67 128.68 35.12 4.91
C THR A 67 127.30 34.59 4.46
N GLY A 68 127.23 34.11 3.21
CA GLY A 68 126.01 33.93 2.39
C GLY A 68 124.88 32.98 2.87
N GLY A 69 124.89 32.47 4.10
CA GLY A 69 123.77 31.73 4.69
C GLY A 69 122.77 32.62 5.46
N ALA A 70 123.26 33.60 6.21
CA ALA A 70 122.42 34.52 6.99
C ALA A 70 121.60 35.45 6.08
N ILE A 71 122.17 35.84 4.94
CA ILE A 71 121.50 36.66 3.91
C ILE A 71 120.38 35.87 3.24
N ALA A 72 120.57 34.58 2.94
CA ALA A 72 119.53 33.74 2.34
C ALA A 72 118.34 33.52 3.30
N THR A 73 118.60 33.30 4.59
CA THR A 73 117.54 33.19 5.61
C THR A 73 116.79 34.51 5.81
N LEU A 74 117.49 35.64 5.83
CA LEU A 74 116.87 36.96 5.96
C LEU A 74 116.03 37.34 4.72
N LEU A 75 116.51 37.00 3.51
CA LEU A 75 115.75 37.15 2.27
C LEU A 75 114.51 36.22 2.24
N GLY A 76 114.64 34.99 2.72
CA GLY A 76 113.51 34.05 2.87
C GLY A 76 112.44 34.55 3.85
N ILE A 77 112.86 35.15 4.97
CA ILE A 77 111.94 35.83 5.90
C ILE A 77 111.20 36.97 5.19
N GLY A 78 111.89 37.75 4.36
CA GLY A 78 111.27 38.80 3.52
C GLY A 78 110.14 38.25 2.65
N THR A 79 110.38 37.17 1.89
CA THR A 79 109.35 36.57 1.02
C THR A 79 108.14 36.01 1.78
N ASN A 80 108.34 35.44 2.98
CA ASN A 80 107.25 34.98 3.83
C ASN A 80 106.44 36.15 4.41
N VAL A 81 107.11 37.24 4.81
CA VAL A 81 106.46 38.47 5.28
C VAL A 81 105.63 39.11 4.16
N ASP A 82 106.14 39.14 2.93
CA ASP A 82 105.40 39.66 1.76
C ASP A 82 104.16 38.79 1.43
N ALA A 83 104.29 37.47 1.52
CA ALA A 83 103.16 36.55 1.33
C ALA A 83 102.11 36.68 2.45
N ILE A 84 102.55 36.83 3.70
CA ILE A 84 101.65 37.10 4.84
C ILE A 84 100.95 38.45 4.62
N LYS A 85 101.70 39.50 4.31
CA LYS A 85 101.17 40.84 4.04
C LYS A 85 100.14 40.81 2.92
N THR A 86 100.43 40.13 1.81
CA THR A 86 99.48 39.99 0.70
C THR A 86 98.19 39.31 1.14
N LYS A 87 98.28 38.20 1.90
CA LYS A 87 97.10 37.52 2.45
C LYS A 87 96.35 38.41 3.43
N THR A 88 97.05 39.12 4.30
CA THR A 88 96.44 40.02 5.30
C THR A 88 95.78 41.23 4.66
N ASP A 89 96.40 41.83 3.64
CA ASP A 89 95.86 42.97 2.91
C ASP A 89 94.63 42.59 2.07
N SER A 90 94.49 41.32 1.66
CA SER A 90 93.30 40.82 0.94
C SER A 90 92.09 40.54 1.84
N ILE A 91 92.29 40.23 3.13
CA ILE A 91 91.18 39.89 4.06
C ILE A 91 90.06 40.95 4.08
N PRO A 92 90.34 42.26 4.18
CA PRO A 92 89.28 43.28 4.16
C PRO A 92 88.46 43.28 2.87
N ALA A 93 89.10 43.03 1.72
CA ALA A 93 88.44 42.98 0.42
C ALA A 93 87.56 41.72 0.29
N ASP A 94 88.09 40.56 0.67
CA ASP A 94 87.36 39.28 0.63
C ASP A 94 86.15 39.30 1.56
N LEU A 95 86.32 39.77 2.82
CA LEU A 95 85.21 39.91 3.76
C LEU A 95 84.15 40.91 3.28
N SER A 96 84.57 41.99 2.61
CA SER A 96 83.64 42.95 2.03
C SER A 96 82.84 42.34 0.87
N ALA A 97 83.48 41.54 0.02
CA ALA A 97 82.82 40.85 -1.09
C ALA A 97 81.85 39.77 -0.59
N ASP A 98 82.23 38.99 0.41
CA ASP A 98 81.36 38.00 1.07
C ASP A 98 80.16 38.69 1.74
N LEU A 99 80.38 39.80 2.44
CA LEU A 99 79.30 40.56 3.06
C LEU A 99 78.31 41.11 2.03
N VAL A 100 78.79 41.61 0.88
CA VAL A 100 77.94 42.03 -0.23
C VAL A 100 77.14 40.86 -0.79
N THR A 101 77.77 39.71 -0.97
CA THR A 101 77.13 38.50 -1.47
C THR A 101 76.05 38.01 -0.51
N ILE A 102 76.35 37.93 0.79
CA ILE A 102 75.40 37.56 1.84
C ILE A 102 74.24 38.55 1.90
N LYS A 103 74.53 39.86 1.86
CA LYS A 103 73.50 40.90 1.90
C LYS A 103 72.55 40.81 0.70
N THR A 104 73.08 40.48 -0.48
CA THR A 104 72.29 40.26 -1.69
C THR A 104 71.46 38.99 -1.55
N GLN A 105 72.09 37.84 -1.31
CA GLN A 105 71.40 36.55 -1.23
C GLN A 105 70.32 36.50 -0.13
N VAL A 106 70.61 37.05 1.05
CA VAL A 106 69.66 37.08 2.17
C VAL A 106 68.64 38.20 1.98
N GLY A 107 69.11 39.42 1.71
CA GLY A 107 68.29 40.62 1.66
C GLY A 107 67.40 40.68 0.42
N THR A 108 68.00 40.63 -0.76
CA THR A 108 67.23 40.81 -2.01
C THR A 108 66.52 39.54 -2.42
N ASP A 109 67.16 38.37 -2.31
CA ASP A 109 66.63 37.18 -2.97
C ASP A 109 65.72 36.37 -2.03
N LEU A 110 66.24 35.98 -0.86
CA LEU A 110 65.48 35.16 0.08
C LEU A 110 64.36 35.95 0.75
N ILE A 111 64.65 37.10 1.35
CA ILE A 111 63.64 37.90 2.07
C ILE A 111 62.56 38.40 1.10
N SER A 112 62.91 38.94 -0.08
CA SER A 112 61.89 39.38 -1.04
C SER A 112 61.08 38.21 -1.61
N GLY A 113 61.73 37.07 -1.89
CA GLY A 113 61.05 35.86 -2.35
C GLY A 113 60.07 35.30 -1.32
N ILE A 114 60.45 35.29 -0.04
CA ILE A 114 59.55 34.94 1.08
C ILE A 114 58.41 35.93 1.15
N LYS A 115 58.69 37.24 1.12
CA LYS A 115 57.66 38.29 1.18
C LYS A 115 56.64 38.13 0.05
N ALA A 116 57.09 37.94 -1.19
CA ALA A 116 56.20 37.77 -2.34
C ALA A 116 55.30 36.53 -2.21
N LYS A 117 55.83 35.42 -1.67
CA LYS A 117 55.03 34.23 -1.38
C LYS A 117 54.02 34.48 -0.26
N THR A 118 54.43 35.16 0.81
CA THR A 118 53.54 35.54 1.92
C THR A 118 52.42 36.45 1.46
N ASP A 119 52.73 37.50 0.69
CA ASP A 119 51.74 38.43 0.14
C ASP A 119 50.72 37.66 -0.73
N LYS A 120 51.19 36.75 -1.60
CA LYS A 120 50.31 35.91 -2.43
C LYS A 120 49.39 34.99 -1.60
N ILE A 121 49.89 34.43 -0.50
CA ILE A 121 49.09 33.62 0.42
C ILE A 121 48.02 34.49 1.07
N THR A 122 48.40 35.68 1.56
CA THR A 122 47.46 36.63 2.17
C THR A 122 46.37 37.05 1.20
N ASP A 123 46.71 37.39 -0.04
CA ASP A 123 45.73 37.80 -1.06
C ASP A 123 44.76 36.66 -1.40
N THR A 124 45.29 35.44 -1.57
CA THR A 124 44.47 34.26 -1.91
C THR A 124 43.52 33.91 -0.77
N LEU A 125 44.02 33.82 0.46
CA LEU A 125 43.19 33.51 1.63
C LEU A 125 42.17 34.62 1.90
N GLY A 126 42.54 35.89 1.70
CA GLY A 126 41.62 37.02 1.85
C GLY A 126 40.45 36.96 0.86
N ALA A 127 40.74 36.60 -0.41
CA ALA A 127 39.72 36.40 -1.43
C ALA A 127 38.79 35.23 -1.10
N ASP A 128 39.35 34.09 -0.69
CA ASP A 128 38.57 32.89 -0.32
C ASP A 128 37.67 33.16 0.88
N VAL A 129 38.19 33.81 1.93
CA VAL A 129 37.40 34.20 3.12
C VAL A 129 36.26 35.15 2.73
N THR A 130 36.51 36.10 1.84
CA THR A 130 35.48 37.04 1.36
C THR A 130 34.39 36.30 0.57
N ALA A 131 34.76 35.36 -0.30
CA ALA A 131 33.82 34.57 -1.09
C ALA A 131 32.99 33.61 -0.22
N ILE A 132 33.61 32.96 0.77
CA ILE A 132 32.92 32.12 1.75
C ILE A 132 31.93 32.98 2.54
N LYS A 133 32.37 34.12 3.07
CA LYS A 133 31.50 35.04 3.81
C LYS A 133 30.30 35.48 2.98
N ALA A 134 30.50 35.86 1.71
CA ALA A 134 29.40 36.26 0.84
C ALA A 134 28.37 35.13 0.64
N LYS A 135 28.82 33.88 0.47
CA LYS A 135 27.90 32.73 0.39
C LYS A 135 27.19 32.49 1.73
N THR A 136 27.92 32.48 2.83
CA THR A 136 27.36 32.25 4.17
C THR A 136 26.34 33.32 4.56
N ASP A 137 26.61 34.59 4.27
CA ASP A 137 25.70 35.71 4.59
C ASP A 137 24.37 35.62 3.81
N THR A 138 24.32 34.91 2.68
CA THR A 138 23.07 34.70 1.90
C THR A 138 22.22 33.54 2.39
N ILE A 139 22.80 32.56 3.09
CA ILE A 139 22.09 31.35 3.56
C ILE A 139 20.86 31.70 4.41
N PRO A 140 20.92 32.60 5.40
CA PRO A 140 19.76 32.91 6.23
C PRO A 140 18.58 33.45 5.42
N ALA A 141 18.83 34.39 4.50
CA ALA A 141 17.78 34.98 3.68
C ALA A 141 17.12 33.96 2.74
N ASP A 142 17.92 33.09 2.12
CA ASP A 142 17.44 32.02 1.25
C ASP A 142 16.60 30.99 2.02
N LEU A 143 17.05 30.59 3.22
CA LEU A 143 16.29 29.69 4.08
C LEU A 143 14.98 30.32 4.52
N THR A 144 14.99 31.58 4.96
CA THR A 144 13.78 32.31 5.32
C THR A 144 12.80 32.36 4.16
N ALA A 145 13.26 32.72 2.95
CA ALA A 145 12.40 32.76 1.78
C ALA A 145 11.78 31.38 1.44
N LYS A 146 12.57 30.30 1.53
CA LYS A 146 12.07 28.93 1.32
C LYS A 146 11.05 28.52 2.38
N VAL A 147 11.31 28.80 3.66
CA VAL A 147 10.39 28.49 4.76
C VAL A 147 9.08 29.25 4.59
N THR A 148 9.13 30.55 4.33
CA THR A 148 7.92 31.36 4.09
C THR A 148 7.11 30.86 2.88
N ALA A 149 7.77 30.43 1.80
CA ALA A 149 7.09 29.85 0.65
C ALA A 149 6.37 28.53 1.00
N ILE A 150 7.01 27.67 1.81
CA ILE A 150 6.41 26.42 2.30
C ILE A 150 5.21 26.71 3.22
N GLU A 151 5.35 27.64 4.16
CA GLU A 151 4.27 28.05 5.06
C GLU A 151 3.08 28.62 4.27
N THR A 152 3.34 29.49 3.30
CA THR A 152 2.30 30.10 2.45
C THR A 152 1.56 29.05 1.63
N ALA A 153 2.28 28.10 1.01
CA ALA A 153 1.69 27.01 0.24
C ALA A 153 0.85 26.07 1.14
N THR A 154 1.35 25.76 2.33
CA THR A 154 0.67 24.91 3.31
C THR A 154 -0.61 25.57 3.84
N ASN A 155 -0.54 26.86 4.17
CA ASN A 155 -1.70 27.62 4.64
C ASN A 155 -2.73 27.84 3.52
N SER A 156 -2.30 28.08 2.28
CA SER A 156 -3.19 28.22 1.12
C SER A 156 -3.91 26.92 0.74
N ALA A 157 -3.33 25.76 1.05
CA ALA A 157 -3.97 24.46 0.82
C ALA A 157 -5.22 24.25 1.69
N ASN A 158 -5.38 25.08 2.73
CA ASN A 158 -6.54 25.16 3.62
C ASN A 158 -7.05 23.78 4.06
N LEU A 159 -6.10 22.94 4.48
CA LEU A 159 -6.34 21.55 4.83
C LEU A 159 -7.33 21.43 6.00
N GLY A 160 -7.30 22.37 6.95
CA GLY A 160 -8.26 22.45 8.05
C GLY A 160 -9.69 22.58 7.56
N ASP A 161 -9.98 23.53 6.66
CA ASP A 161 -11.33 23.70 6.12
C ASP A 161 -11.78 22.51 5.28
N LYS A 162 -10.87 21.88 4.54
CA LYS A 162 -11.17 20.64 3.80
C LYS A 162 -11.51 19.49 4.72
N VAL A 163 -10.78 19.32 5.82
CA VAL A 163 -11.05 18.30 6.85
C VAL A 163 -12.41 18.58 7.51
N THR A 164 -12.67 19.81 7.91
CA THR A 164 -13.97 20.23 8.48
C THR A 164 -15.11 19.97 7.50
N ALA A 165 -14.96 20.33 6.22
CA ALA A 165 -15.98 20.09 5.19
C ALA A 165 -16.23 18.59 4.94
N ILE A 166 -15.19 17.75 5.00
CA ILE A 166 -15.34 16.30 4.95
C ILE A 166 -16.10 15.80 6.18
N GLN A 167 -15.73 16.26 7.38
CA GLN A 167 -16.40 15.89 8.63
C GLN A 167 -17.89 16.23 8.58
N THR A 168 -18.24 17.45 8.20
CA THR A 168 -19.65 17.87 8.08
C THR A 168 -20.44 17.02 7.09
N LYS A 169 -19.84 16.62 5.96
CA LYS A 169 -20.49 15.72 5.00
C LYS A 169 -20.69 14.32 5.58
N THR A 170 -19.70 13.79 6.29
CA THR A 170 -19.76 12.49 6.97
C THR A 170 -20.84 12.47 8.05
N ASP A 171 -20.94 13.53 8.85
CA ASP A 171 -21.96 13.66 9.90
C ASP A 171 -23.36 13.69 9.27
N LYS A 172 -23.56 14.47 8.21
CA LYS A 172 -24.84 14.52 7.48
C LYS A 172 -25.25 13.17 6.88
N ILE A 173 -24.28 12.41 6.36
CA ILE A 173 -24.54 11.05 5.87
C ILE A 173 -24.98 10.15 7.02
N THR A 174 -24.29 10.23 8.16
CA THR A 174 -24.60 9.45 9.36
C THR A 174 -26.01 9.75 9.87
N ASP A 175 -26.37 11.03 9.98
CA ASP A 175 -27.70 11.46 10.40
C ASP A 175 -28.79 11.00 9.44
N THR A 176 -28.56 11.15 8.13
CA THR A 176 -29.53 10.75 7.09
C THR A 176 -29.77 9.24 7.12
N LEU A 177 -28.69 8.45 7.14
CA LEU A 177 -28.79 6.99 7.23
C LEU A 177 -29.46 6.54 8.54
N GLY A 178 -29.13 7.19 9.67
CA GLY A 178 -29.77 6.92 10.95
C GLY A 178 -31.28 7.16 10.93
N ALA A 179 -31.72 8.27 10.32
CA ALA A 179 -33.13 8.59 10.14
C ALA A 179 -33.84 7.58 9.22
N ASP A 180 -33.23 7.24 8.08
CA ASP A 180 -33.77 6.27 7.12
C ASP A 180 -33.92 4.88 7.74
N VAL A 181 -32.90 4.40 8.46
CA VAL A 181 -32.95 3.12 9.19
C VAL A 181 -34.07 3.12 10.23
N THR A 182 -34.22 4.22 10.98
CA THR A 182 -35.29 4.35 11.97
C THR A 182 -36.68 4.32 11.31
N ALA A 183 -36.85 5.03 10.19
CA ALA A 183 -38.12 5.06 9.45
C ALA A 183 -38.46 3.70 8.81
N ILE A 184 -37.47 3.01 8.24
CA ILE A 184 -37.62 1.66 7.71
C ILE A 184 -38.01 0.70 8.84
N LYS A 185 -37.28 0.74 9.96
CA LYS A 185 -37.59 -0.09 11.13
C LYS A 185 -39.02 0.14 11.63
N ALA A 186 -39.47 1.38 11.73
CA ALA A 186 -40.84 1.69 12.14
C ALA A 186 -41.88 1.11 11.18
N LYS A 187 -41.66 1.18 9.87
CA LYS A 187 -42.55 0.55 8.87
C LYS A 187 -42.52 -0.98 9.00
N THR A 188 -41.34 -1.59 9.08
CA THR A 188 -41.15 -3.03 9.21
C THR A 188 -41.79 -3.58 10.49
N ASP A 189 -41.61 -2.91 11.62
CA ASP A 189 -42.20 -3.30 12.91
C ASP A 189 -43.73 -3.19 12.89
N LYS A 190 -44.29 -2.29 12.07
CA LYS A 190 -45.74 -2.09 11.92
C LYS A 190 -46.41 -3.08 10.95
N MET A 191 -45.67 -3.66 9.99
CA MET A 191 -46.21 -4.60 8.99
C MET A 191 -46.97 -5.79 9.60
N PRO A 192 -46.48 -6.49 10.64
CA PRO A 192 -47.22 -7.62 11.23
C PRO A 192 -48.58 -7.21 11.80
N ALA A 193 -48.67 -6.03 12.42
CA ALA A 193 -49.92 -5.52 12.98
C ALA A 193 -50.91 -5.13 11.89
N ASP A 194 -50.43 -4.48 10.81
CA ASP A 194 -51.26 -4.09 9.68
C ASP A 194 -51.79 -5.32 8.93
N LEU A 195 -50.92 -6.31 8.63
CA LEU A 195 -51.32 -7.58 8.02
C LEU A 195 -52.30 -8.37 8.91
N GLY A 196 -52.05 -8.40 10.22
CA GLY A 196 -52.96 -9.03 11.18
C GLY A 196 -54.35 -8.38 11.19
N THR A 197 -54.41 -7.05 11.03
CA THR A 197 -55.65 -6.30 10.93
C THR A 197 -56.39 -6.60 9.62
N GLU A 198 -55.70 -6.57 8.47
CA GLU A 198 -56.29 -6.91 7.18
C GLU A 198 -56.85 -8.33 7.15
N LEU A 199 -56.08 -9.32 7.65
CA LEU A 199 -56.51 -10.71 7.71
C LEU A 199 -57.72 -10.89 8.64
N GLY A 200 -57.71 -10.21 9.79
CA GLY A 200 -58.85 -10.18 10.71
C GLY A 200 -60.10 -9.57 10.10
N ASN A 201 -59.96 -8.50 9.30
CA ASN A 201 -61.07 -7.87 8.60
C ASN A 201 -61.61 -8.77 7.48
N LEU A 202 -60.74 -9.44 6.73
CA LEU A 202 -61.14 -10.40 5.70
C LEU A 202 -61.93 -11.57 6.29
N ALA A 203 -61.46 -12.14 7.41
CA ALA A 203 -62.15 -13.23 8.10
C ALA A 203 -63.54 -12.82 8.62
N LYS A 204 -63.72 -11.56 9.01
CA LYS A 204 -64.99 -10.97 9.46
C LYS A 204 -65.84 -10.41 8.33
N SER A 205 -65.36 -10.45 7.08
CA SER A 205 -66.09 -9.91 5.96
C SER A 205 -67.44 -10.62 5.79
N ALA A 206 -68.43 -9.85 5.35
CA ALA A 206 -69.75 -10.39 5.07
C ALA A 206 -69.69 -11.51 4.01
N ASP A 207 -68.78 -11.39 3.05
CA ASP A 207 -68.61 -12.39 1.98
C ASP A 207 -68.07 -13.72 2.51
N VAL A 208 -67.00 -13.72 3.32
CA VAL A 208 -66.47 -14.95 3.94
C VAL A 208 -67.51 -15.58 4.86
N THR A 209 -68.22 -14.75 5.64
CA THR A 209 -69.30 -15.21 6.52
C THR A 209 -70.45 -15.82 5.71
N ALA A 210 -70.86 -15.20 4.60
CA ALA A 210 -71.94 -15.68 3.74
C ALA A 210 -71.56 -16.96 2.96
N ILE A 211 -70.31 -17.06 2.49
CA ILE A 211 -69.78 -18.27 1.87
C ILE A 211 -69.78 -19.41 2.90
N LYS A 212 -69.31 -19.15 4.12
CA LYS A 212 -69.33 -20.14 5.20
C LYS A 212 -70.76 -20.58 5.51
N ALA A 213 -71.70 -19.64 5.68
CA ALA A 213 -73.10 -19.96 5.93
C ALA A 213 -73.71 -20.81 4.80
N LYS A 214 -73.50 -20.45 3.53
CA LYS A 214 -73.96 -21.26 2.39
C LYS A 214 -73.32 -22.64 2.35
N THR A 215 -72.03 -22.74 2.65
CA THR A 215 -71.30 -24.02 2.68
C THR A 215 -71.82 -24.92 3.79
N ASP A 216 -72.07 -24.35 4.98
CA ASP A 216 -72.58 -25.07 6.15
C ASP A 216 -74.03 -25.55 5.92
N THR A 217 -74.81 -24.92 5.02
CA THR A 217 -76.20 -25.35 4.68
C THR A 217 -76.30 -26.40 3.58
N ILE A 218 -75.27 -26.56 2.73
CA ILE A 218 -75.29 -27.54 1.61
C ILE A 218 -75.64 -28.97 2.07
N PRO A 219 -75.04 -29.53 3.16
CA PRO A 219 -75.36 -30.88 3.59
C PRO A 219 -76.83 -31.07 3.99
N ALA A 220 -77.41 -30.09 4.68
CA ALA A 220 -78.80 -30.14 5.12
C ALA A 220 -79.76 -30.06 3.92
N ASP A 221 -79.48 -29.17 2.97
CA ASP A 221 -80.28 -29.01 1.74
C ASP A 221 -80.25 -30.26 0.86
N LEU A 222 -79.06 -30.87 0.68
CA LEU A 222 -78.94 -32.13 -0.06
C LEU A 222 -79.69 -33.25 0.65
N THR A 223 -79.57 -33.36 1.97
CA THR A 223 -80.29 -34.37 2.75
C THR A 223 -81.81 -34.20 2.57
N ALA A 224 -82.32 -32.98 2.72
CA ALA A 224 -83.74 -32.69 2.53
C ALA A 224 -84.24 -33.04 1.11
N LYS A 225 -83.45 -32.72 0.07
CA LYS A 225 -83.77 -33.09 -1.32
C LYS A 225 -83.78 -34.60 -1.53
N VAL A 226 -82.81 -35.34 -0.99
CA VAL A 226 -82.75 -36.80 -1.07
C VAL A 226 -83.96 -37.42 -0.39
N THR A 227 -84.28 -37.00 0.84
CA THR A 227 -85.46 -37.48 1.57
C THR A 227 -86.77 -37.18 0.83
N ALA A 228 -86.88 -36.00 0.20
CA ALA A 228 -88.06 -35.66 -0.61
C ALA A 228 -88.21 -36.58 -1.84
N ILE A 229 -87.10 -36.91 -2.51
CA ILE A 229 -87.07 -37.85 -3.64
C ILE A 229 -87.45 -39.26 -3.18
N GLU A 230 -86.89 -39.74 -2.07
CA GLU A 230 -87.21 -41.05 -1.48
C GLU A 230 -88.70 -41.13 -1.12
N THR A 231 -89.23 -40.08 -0.49
CA THR A 231 -90.65 -40.00 -0.10
C THR A 231 -91.56 -39.98 -1.33
N ALA A 232 -91.27 -39.18 -2.35
CA ALA A 232 -92.05 -39.13 -3.58
C ALA A 232 -92.01 -40.46 -4.34
N THR A 233 -90.85 -41.11 -4.38
CA THR A 233 -90.67 -42.43 -5.01
C THR A 233 -91.47 -43.51 -4.29
N ASN A 234 -91.45 -43.51 -2.95
CA ASN A 234 -92.20 -44.48 -2.15
C ASN A 234 -93.71 -44.19 -2.18
N SER A 235 -94.13 -42.93 -2.18
CA SER A 235 -95.54 -42.52 -2.24
C SER A 235 -96.19 -42.77 -3.62
N ALA A 236 -95.41 -42.94 -4.68
CA ALA A 236 -95.93 -43.33 -6.00
C ALA A 236 -96.52 -44.77 -6.01
N ASN A 237 -96.35 -45.50 -4.89
CA ASN A 237 -96.94 -46.80 -4.60
C ASN A 237 -96.71 -47.80 -5.75
N LEU A 238 -95.51 -47.74 -6.32
CA LEU A 238 -95.10 -48.55 -7.47
C LEU A 238 -95.13 -50.04 -7.11
N GLY A 239 -94.81 -50.40 -5.87
CA GLY A 239 -94.98 -51.75 -5.33
C GLY A 239 -96.42 -52.24 -5.41
N ASP A 240 -97.37 -51.48 -4.87
CA ASP A 240 -98.80 -51.85 -4.91
C ASP A 240 -99.34 -51.91 -6.33
N LYS A 241 -98.89 -51.03 -7.23
CA LYS A 241 -99.26 -51.08 -8.66
C LYS A 241 -98.72 -52.34 -9.34
N VAL A 242 -97.47 -52.71 -9.06
CA VAL A 242 -96.87 -53.96 -9.59
C VAL A 242 -97.61 -55.17 -9.04
N THR A 243 -97.90 -55.22 -7.74
CA THR A 243 -98.68 -56.30 -7.13
C THR A 243 -100.09 -56.39 -7.71
N ALA A 244 -100.78 -55.26 -7.90
CA ALA A 244 -102.11 -55.24 -8.52
C ALA A 244 -102.11 -55.70 -9.98
N ILE A 245 -101.07 -55.37 -10.75
CA ILE A 245 -100.87 -55.89 -12.12
C ILE A 245 -100.62 -57.40 -12.08
N GLN A 246 -99.78 -57.88 -11.16
CA GLN A 246 -99.50 -59.31 -10.99
C GLN A 246 -100.77 -60.10 -10.66
N THR A 247 -101.55 -59.66 -9.67
CA THR A 247 -102.82 -60.32 -9.29
C THR A 247 -103.82 -60.37 -10.45
N LYS A 248 -103.92 -59.30 -11.24
CA LYS A 248 -104.78 -59.31 -12.44
C LYS A 248 -104.27 -60.30 -13.49
N THR A 249 -102.96 -60.40 -13.67
CA THR A 249 -102.31 -61.33 -14.61
C THR A 249 -102.52 -62.79 -14.19
N ASP A 250 -102.37 -63.10 -12.90
CA ASP A 250 -102.60 -64.44 -12.36
C ASP A 250 -104.07 -64.85 -12.54
N LYS A 251 -105.01 -63.95 -12.24
CA LYS A 251 -106.45 -64.21 -12.43
C LYS A 251 -106.82 -64.46 -13.90
N ILE A 252 -106.20 -63.73 -14.84
CA ILE A 252 -106.38 -63.97 -16.28
C ILE A 252 -105.85 -65.35 -16.64
N THR A 253 -104.68 -65.74 -16.12
CA THR A 253 -104.07 -67.05 -16.36
C THR A 253 -104.95 -68.18 -15.84
N ASP A 254 -105.49 -68.06 -14.63
CA ASP A 254 -106.41 -69.05 -14.05
C ASP A 254 -107.71 -69.18 -14.85
N THR A 255 -108.29 -68.04 -15.26
CA THR A 255 -109.54 -68.02 -16.04
C THR A 255 -109.33 -68.69 -17.40
N LEU A 256 -108.26 -68.34 -18.11
CA LEU A 256 -107.90 -68.98 -19.38
C LEU A 256 -107.61 -70.47 -19.20
N GLY A 257 -106.94 -70.87 -18.13
CA GLY A 257 -106.68 -72.28 -17.82
C GLY A 257 -107.97 -73.08 -17.57
N ALA A 258 -108.92 -72.50 -16.85
CA ALA A 258 -110.24 -73.10 -16.61
C ALA A 258 -111.05 -73.20 -17.91
N ASP A 259 -111.08 -72.15 -18.73
CA ASP A 259 -111.76 -72.14 -20.02
C ASP A 259 -111.17 -73.18 -20.98
N VAL A 260 -109.84 -73.28 -21.08
CA VAL A 260 -109.16 -74.30 -21.89
C VAL A 260 -109.48 -75.70 -21.39
N THR A 261 -109.51 -75.92 -20.07
CA THR A 261 -109.89 -77.22 -19.50
C THR A 261 -111.35 -77.58 -19.80
N ALA A 262 -112.26 -76.62 -19.71
CA ALA A 262 -113.67 -76.81 -20.03
C ALA A 262 -113.91 -77.06 -21.53
N ILE A 263 -113.21 -76.31 -22.41
CA ILE A 263 -113.21 -76.53 -23.86
C ILE A 263 -112.65 -77.91 -24.18
N LYS A 264 -111.54 -78.30 -23.56
CA LYS A 264 -110.95 -79.62 -23.72
C LYS A 264 -111.93 -80.71 -23.29
N ALA A 265 -112.57 -80.58 -22.14
CA ALA A 265 -113.56 -81.55 -21.67
C ALA A 265 -114.78 -81.67 -22.61
N LYS A 266 -115.25 -80.56 -23.19
CA LYS A 266 -116.30 -80.58 -24.23
C LYS A 266 -115.80 -81.24 -25.51
N THR A 267 -114.59 -80.90 -25.96
CA THR A 267 -113.96 -81.45 -27.17
C THR A 267 -113.72 -82.95 -27.04
N ASP A 268 -113.27 -83.42 -25.88
CA ASP A 268 -113.06 -84.84 -25.59
C ASP A 268 -114.39 -85.62 -25.51
N LYS A 269 -115.51 -84.95 -25.18
CA LYS A 269 -116.87 -85.55 -25.19
C LYS A 269 -117.55 -85.52 -26.57
N MET A 270 -117.17 -84.61 -27.47
CA MET A 270 -117.78 -84.49 -28.80
C MET A 270 -117.82 -85.81 -29.59
N PRO A 271 -116.80 -86.69 -29.62
CA PRO A 271 -116.89 -87.96 -30.35
C PRO A 271 -117.98 -88.89 -29.82
N ALA A 272 -118.19 -88.92 -28.50
CA ALA A 272 -119.23 -89.74 -27.87
C ALA A 272 -120.63 -89.13 -28.07
N ASP A 273 -120.73 -87.80 -27.94
CA ASP A 273 -121.98 -87.06 -28.17
C ASP A 273 -122.40 -87.17 -29.65
N LEU A 274 -121.48 -86.95 -30.59
CA LEU A 274 -121.74 -87.14 -32.03
C LEU A 274 -122.05 -88.60 -32.38
N GLY A 275 -121.43 -89.58 -31.71
CA GLY A 275 -121.80 -90.99 -31.87
C GLY A 275 -123.24 -91.28 -31.43
N THR A 276 -123.67 -90.65 -30.33
CA THR A 276 -125.04 -90.72 -29.81
C THR A 276 -126.01 -89.98 -30.72
N GLU A 277 -125.65 -88.80 -31.20
CA GLU A 277 -126.45 -87.96 -32.08
C GLU A 277 -126.60 -88.58 -33.48
N LEU A 278 -125.56 -89.21 -34.03
CA LEU A 278 -125.63 -89.98 -35.27
C LEU A 278 -126.51 -91.23 -35.11
N GLY A 279 -126.45 -91.88 -33.94
CA GLY A 279 -127.38 -92.97 -33.56
C GLY A 279 -128.83 -92.52 -33.42
N ASN A 280 -129.04 -91.28 -32.96
CA ASN A 280 -130.36 -90.65 -32.86
C ASN A 280 -130.84 -90.11 -34.22
N LEU A 281 -129.96 -89.62 -35.10
CA LEU A 281 -130.23 -89.12 -36.44
C LEU A 281 -130.59 -90.26 -37.41
N ALA A 282 -129.99 -91.44 -37.23
CA ALA A 282 -130.45 -92.67 -37.88
C ALA A 282 -131.87 -93.11 -37.42
N LYS A 283 -132.37 -92.56 -36.30
CA LYS A 283 -133.72 -92.77 -35.75
C LYS A 283 -134.67 -91.57 -35.94
N SER A 284 -134.18 -90.42 -36.41
CA SER A 284 -134.97 -89.19 -36.55
C SER A 284 -135.06 -88.63 -37.98
N ALA A 285 -134.85 -89.48 -38.99
CA ALA A 285 -135.30 -89.22 -40.37
C ALA A 285 -136.84 -89.18 -40.53
N GLU A 286 -137.57 -89.18 -39.41
CA GLU A 286 -138.99 -88.85 -39.33
C GLU A 286 -139.13 -87.42 -38.75
N LEU A 287 -139.34 -86.47 -39.68
CA LEU A 287 -139.89 -85.12 -39.50
C LEU A 287 -138.98 -84.00 -38.93
N ALA A 288 -138.37 -83.26 -39.86
CA ALA A 288 -138.07 -81.82 -39.73
C ALA A 288 -139.38 -80.97 -39.77
N PRO A 289 -139.34 -79.62 -39.79
CA PRO A 289 -138.51 -78.61 -39.11
C PRO A 289 -139.41 -77.57 -38.36
N LEU A 290 -138.87 -76.58 -37.65
CA LEU A 290 -139.23 -75.15 -37.86
C LEU A 290 -138.46 -74.18 -36.96
N ALA A 291 -138.00 -73.13 -37.63
CA ALA A 291 -137.37 -71.91 -37.15
C ALA A 291 -138.12 -71.16 -36.03
N LYS A 292 -137.35 -70.46 -35.17
CA LYS A 292 -137.75 -69.13 -34.69
C LYS A 292 -136.56 -68.16 -34.75
N SER A 293 -136.77 -67.13 -35.57
CA SER A 293 -135.83 -66.16 -36.11
C SER A 293 -136.11 -64.76 -35.57
N ALA A 294 -135.62 -64.44 -34.38
CA ALA A 294 -135.60 -63.06 -33.89
C ALA A 294 -134.35 -62.78 -33.06
N ASP A 295 -133.99 -63.69 -32.15
CA ASP A 295 -132.83 -63.51 -31.29
C ASP A 295 -131.50 -63.59 -32.06
N VAL A 296 -131.41 -64.45 -33.07
CA VAL A 296 -130.21 -64.58 -33.92
C VAL A 296 -129.96 -63.28 -34.68
N THR A 297 -130.99 -62.60 -35.14
CA THR A 297 -130.86 -61.32 -35.87
C THR A 297 -130.44 -60.18 -34.94
N ALA A 298 -130.96 -60.12 -33.71
CA ALA A 298 -130.58 -59.11 -32.72
C ALA A 298 -129.15 -59.33 -32.18
N ILE A 299 -128.75 -60.58 -31.95
CA ILE A 299 -127.38 -60.95 -31.58
C ILE A 299 -126.43 -60.60 -32.72
N LYS A 300 -126.78 -60.93 -33.97
CA LYS A 300 -125.96 -60.58 -35.13
C LYS A 300 -125.79 -59.07 -35.29
N ALA A 301 -126.85 -58.27 -35.12
CA ALA A 301 -126.75 -56.81 -35.20
C ALA A 301 -125.81 -56.21 -34.15
N LYS A 302 -125.85 -56.70 -32.90
CA LYS A 302 -124.89 -56.25 -31.86
C LYS A 302 -123.47 -56.73 -32.13
N THR A 303 -123.30 -57.99 -32.53
CA THR A 303 -121.98 -58.56 -32.84
C THR A 303 -121.32 -57.87 -34.03
N ASP A 304 -122.09 -57.51 -35.06
CA ASP A 304 -121.57 -56.83 -36.25
C ASP A 304 -121.13 -55.38 -35.94
N THR A 305 -121.62 -54.77 -34.85
CA THR A 305 -121.20 -53.42 -34.41
C THR A 305 -119.94 -53.40 -33.53
N ILE A 306 -119.58 -54.52 -32.89
CA ILE A 306 -118.41 -54.60 -31.99
C ILE A 306 -117.08 -54.27 -32.70
N PRO A 307 -116.78 -54.79 -33.91
CA PRO A 307 -115.54 -54.47 -34.60
C PRO A 307 -115.39 -52.98 -34.89
N ALA A 308 -116.47 -52.33 -35.36
CA ALA A 308 -116.46 -50.91 -35.67
C ALA A 308 -116.25 -50.03 -34.42
N ASP A 309 -116.89 -50.38 -33.30
CA ASP A 309 -116.74 -49.66 -32.03
C ASP A 309 -115.34 -49.84 -31.42
N LEU A 310 -114.76 -51.05 -31.53
CA LEU A 310 -113.38 -51.27 -31.12
C LEU A 310 -112.40 -50.51 -32.01
N THR A 311 -112.58 -50.55 -33.34
CA THR A 311 -111.73 -49.78 -34.26
C THR A 311 -111.81 -48.29 -33.95
N ALA A 312 -113.00 -47.73 -33.72
CA ALA A 312 -113.16 -46.32 -33.37
C ALA A 312 -112.47 -45.96 -32.04
N LYS A 313 -112.57 -46.82 -31.01
CA LYS A 313 -111.87 -46.61 -29.73
C LYS A 313 -110.35 -46.74 -29.87
N VAL A 314 -109.86 -47.71 -30.64
CA VAL A 314 -108.42 -47.88 -30.90
C VAL A 314 -107.88 -46.67 -31.67
N THR A 315 -108.55 -46.21 -32.71
CA THR A 315 -108.16 -45.01 -33.46
C THR A 315 -108.20 -43.76 -32.57
N ALA A 316 -109.17 -43.62 -31.67
CA ALA A 316 -109.19 -42.51 -30.70
C ALA A 316 -108.02 -42.57 -29.71
N ILE A 317 -107.63 -43.76 -29.24
CA ILE A 317 -106.47 -43.97 -28.37
C ILE A 317 -105.16 -43.68 -29.12
N GLU A 318 -105.01 -44.15 -30.36
CA GLU A 318 -103.86 -43.86 -31.22
C GLU A 318 -103.73 -42.35 -31.49
N THR A 319 -104.85 -41.67 -31.76
CA THR A 319 -104.86 -40.22 -32.01
C THR A 319 -104.55 -39.42 -30.74
N ALA A 320 -105.09 -39.81 -29.58
CA ALA A 320 -104.78 -39.16 -28.30
C ALA A 320 -103.33 -39.41 -27.85
N THR A 321 -102.77 -40.58 -28.15
CA THR A 321 -101.38 -40.93 -27.84
C THR A 321 -100.41 -40.19 -28.77
N ASN A 322 -100.75 -40.05 -30.06
CA ASN A 322 -99.94 -39.30 -31.02
C ASN A 322 -100.05 -37.78 -30.85
N SER A 323 -101.16 -37.25 -30.31
CA SER A 323 -101.31 -35.82 -30.00
C SER A 323 -100.48 -35.35 -28.79
N ALA A 324 -99.85 -36.27 -28.03
CA ALA A 324 -99.04 -35.91 -26.85
C ALA A 324 -97.66 -35.31 -27.19
N ASN A 325 -97.28 -35.22 -28.47
CA ASN A 325 -96.03 -34.61 -28.95
C ASN A 325 -94.78 -35.06 -28.18
N LEU A 326 -94.75 -36.34 -27.78
CA LEU A 326 -93.60 -36.91 -27.07
C LEU A 326 -92.35 -36.92 -27.95
N GLY A 327 -92.49 -37.15 -29.26
CA GLY A 327 -91.40 -37.04 -30.23
C GLY A 327 -90.78 -35.64 -30.24
N ASP A 328 -91.59 -34.59 -30.43
CA ASP A 328 -91.11 -33.20 -30.44
C ASP A 328 -90.46 -32.78 -29.12
N LYS A 329 -91.00 -33.23 -27.98
CA LYS A 329 -90.40 -32.97 -26.66
C LYS A 329 -89.05 -33.67 -26.49
N VAL A 330 -88.94 -34.93 -26.95
CA VAL A 330 -87.67 -35.67 -26.93
C VAL A 330 -86.65 -35.02 -27.86
N THR A 331 -87.04 -34.61 -29.07
CA THR A 331 -86.16 -33.89 -30.01
C THR A 331 -85.73 -32.52 -29.45
N ALA A 332 -86.62 -31.79 -28.77
CA ALA A 332 -86.28 -30.52 -28.14
C ALA A 332 -85.34 -30.69 -26.94
N ILE A 333 -85.50 -31.75 -26.15
CA ILE A 333 -84.56 -32.11 -25.08
C ILE A 333 -83.21 -32.48 -25.68
N GLN A 334 -83.17 -33.34 -26.70
CA GLN A 334 -81.95 -33.75 -27.39
C GLN A 334 -81.19 -32.52 -27.94
N THR A 335 -81.88 -31.63 -28.64
CA THR A 335 -81.29 -30.40 -29.20
C THR A 335 -80.68 -29.49 -28.11
N LYS A 336 -81.33 -29.39 -26.94
CA LYS A 336 -80.77 -28.64 -25.80
C LYS A 336 -79.56 -29.33 -25.20
N THR A 337 -79.59 -30.66 -25.08
CA THR A 337 -78.46 -31.47 -24.59
C THR A 337 -77.25 -31.36 -25.51
N ASP A 338 -77.46 -31.41 -26.83
CA ASP A 338 -76.40 -31.27 -27.84
C ASP A 338 -75.77 -29.86 -27.75
N LYS A 339 -76.59 -28.80 -27.65
CA LYS A 339 -76.09 -27.43 -27.44
C LYS A 339 -75.27 -27.27 -26.15
N ILE A 340 -75.70 -27.88 -25.05
CA ILE A 340 -74.96 -27.85 -23.78
C ILE A 340 -73.63 -28.57 -23.95
N THR A 341 -73.61 -29.71 -24.64
CA THR A 341 -72.41 -30.51 -24.90
C THR A 341 -71.42 -29.74 -25.77
N ASP A 342 -71.88 -29.08 -26.83
CA ASP A 342 -71.03 -28.25 -27.70
C ASP A 342 -70.46 -27.04 -26.96
N THR A 343 -71.27 -26.36 -26.14
CA THR A 343 -70.84 -25.17 -25.37
C THR A 343 -69.79 -25.55 -24.32
N LEU A 344 -70.05 -26.59 -23.53
CA LEU A 344 -69.10 -27.08 -22.53
C LEU A 344 -67.83 -27.61 -23.19
N GLY A 345 -67.93 -28.27 -24.34
CA GLY A 345 -66.78 -28.73 -25.12
C GLY A 345 -65.88 -27.56 -25.57
N ALA A 346 -66.48 -26.49 -26.09
CA ALA A 346 -65.76 -25.29 -26.50
C ALA A 346 -65.07 -24.58 -25.32
N ASP A 347 -65.76 -24.47 -24.18
CA ASP A 347 -65.20 -23.87 -22.96
C ASP A 347 -64.02 -24.70 -22.41
N VAL A 348 -64.13 -26.03 -22.41
CA VAL A 348 -63.05 -26.93 -22.00
C VAL A 348 -61.84 -26.81 -22.92
N ILE A 349 -62.04 -26.71 -24.24
CA ILE A 349 -60.95 -26.48 -25.21
C ILE A 349 -60.28 -25.12 -24.96
N ALA A 350 -61.05 -24.06 -24.71
CA ALA A 350 -60.53 -22.72 -24.44
C ALA A 350 -59.75 -22.66 -23.11
N ILE A 351 -60.26 -23.29 -22.06
CA ILE A 351 -59.56 -23.42 -20.77
C ILE A 351 -58.27 -24.21 -20.94
N LYS A 352 -58.31 -25.32 -21.69
CA LYS A 352 -57.12 -26.13 -21.96
C LYS A 352 -56.06 -25.35 -22.76
N ALA A 353 -56.45 -24.62 -23.79
CA ALA A 353 -55.52 -23.78 -24.55
C ALA A 353 -54.84 -22.72 -23.67
N LYS A 354 -55.59 -22.04 -22.80
CA LYS A 354 -54.99 -21.09 -21.83
C LYS A 354 -54.08 -21.80 -20.82
N THR A 355 -54.49 -22.96 -20.32
CA THR A 355 -53.70 -23.73 -19.35
C THR A 355 -52.40 -24.25 -19.94
N ASP A 356 -52.42 -24.73 -21.19
CA ASP A 356 -51.24 -25.25 -21.89
C ASP A 356 -50.20 -24.13 -22.19
N THR A 357 -50.63 -22.86 -22.25
CA THR A 357 -49.72 -21.71 -22.44
C THR A 357 -49.06 -21.21 -21.14
N ILE A 358 -49.65 -21.49 -19.97
CA ILE A 358 -49.12 -21.02 -18.66
C ILE A 358 -47.67 -21.46 -18.42
N PRO A 359 -47.25 -22.72 -18.67
CA PRO A 359 -45.87 -23.15 -18.46
C PRO A 359 -44.88 -22.38 -19.33
N ALA A 360 -45.17 -22.20 -20.62
CA ALA A 360 -44.29 -21.50 -21.56
C ALA A 360 -44.14 -20.01 -21.19
N ASP A 361 -45.22 -19.34 -20.79
CA ASP A 361 -45.20 -17.94 -20.34
C ASP A 361 -44.41 -17.75 -19.04
N LEU A 362 -44.59 -18.68 -18.08
CA LEU A 362 -43.82 -18.68 -16.84
C LEU A 362 -42.33 -18.92 -17.12
N THR A 363 -41.99 -19.87 -17.98
CA THR A 363 -40.60 -20.11 -18.40
C THR A 363 -40.00 -18.86 -19.04
N ALA A 364 -40.70 -18.22 -19.98
CA ALA A 364 -40.23 -16.99 -20.62
C ALA A 364 -40.00 -15.84 -19.62
N LYS A 365 -40.90 -15.66 -18.65
CA LYS A 365 -40.72 -14.66 -17.59
C LYS A 365 -39.56 -14.99 -16.65
N VAL A 366 -39.39 -16.25 -16.27
CA VAL A 366 -38.26 -16.69 -15.43
C VAL A 366 -36.93 -16.44 -16.14
N THR A 367 -36.83 -16.82 -17.43
CA THR A 367 -35.63 -16.57 -18.23
C THR A 367 -35.34 -15.07 -18.39
N ALA A 368 -36.36 -14.23 -18.56
CA ALA A 368 -36.19 -12.77 -18.61
C ALA A 368 -35.68 -12.20 -17.27
N ILE A 369 -36.17 -12.70 -16.13
CA ILE A 369 -35.70 -12.32 -14.79
C ILE A 369 -34.26 -12.79 -14.56
N GLU A 370 -33.92 -14.03 -14.93
CA GLU A 370 -32.55 -14.57 -14.84
C GLU A 370 -31.58 -13.74 -15.69
N THR A 371 -31.99 -13.36 -16.90
CA THR A 371 -31.15 -12.55 -17.81
C THR A 371 -30.96 -11.12 -17.27
N ALA A 372 -32.02 -10.48 -16.76
CA ALA A 372 -31.93 -9.15 -16.15
C ALA A 372 -31.09 -9.16 -14.86
N THR A 373 -31.18 -10.23 -14.07
CA THR A 373 -30.38 -10.42 -12.84
C THR A 373 -28.91 -10.65 -13.15
N ASN A 374 -28.60 -11.40 -14.21
CA ASN A 374 -27.22 -11.62 -14.66
C ASN A 374 -26.61 -10.38 -15.34
N SER A 375 -27.42 -9.53 -15.98
CA SER A 375 -26.95 -8.26 -16.57
C SER A 375 -26.60 -7.19 -15.51
N ALA A 376 -27.03 -7.36 -14.24
CA ALA A 376 -26.69 -6.45 -13.14
C ALA A 376 -25.21 -6.51 -12.71
N ASN A 377 -24.40 -7.40 -13.30
CA ASN A 377 -22.94 -7.47 -13.15
C ASN A 377 -22.45 -7.54 -11.69
N LEU A 378 -23.25 -8.15 -10.82
CA LEU A 378 -22.95 -8.33 -9.40
C LEU A 378 -21.71 -9.20 -9.19
N GLY A 379 -21.51 -10.23 -10.03
CA GLY A 379 -20.31 -11.07 -10.02
C GLY A 379 -19.03 -10.26 -10.27
N ASP A 380 -18.99 -9.50 -11.36
CA ASP A 380 -17.85 -8.64 -11.69
C ASP A 380 -17.57 -7.57 -10.63
N LYS A 381 -18.62 -6.98 -10.04
CA LYS A 381 -18.49 -6.02 -8.95
C LYS A 381 -17.96 -6.66 -7.67
N VAL A 382 -18.42 -7.86 -7.31
CA VAL A 382 -17.92 -8.62 -6.16
C VAL A 382 -16.45 -9.01 -6.39
N THR A 383 -16.09 -9.49 -7.57
CA THR A 383 -14.69 -9.80 -7.92
C THR A 383 -13.80 -8.55 -7.86
N ALA A 384 -14.27 -7.41 -8.39
CA ALA A 384 -13.51 -6.15 -8.32
C ALA A 384 -13.33 -5.62 -6.89
N ILE A 385 -14.35 -5.79 -6.02
CA ILE A 385 -14.25 -5.49 -4.59
C ILE A 385 -13.25 -6.42 -3.93
N GLN A 386 -13.33 -7.73 -4.19
CA GLN A 386 -12.41 -8.72 -3.64
C GLN A 386 -10.95 -8.41 -4.01
N THR A 387 -10.67 -8.13 -5.28
CA THR A 387 -9.31 -7.77 -5.73
C THR A 387 -8.77 -6.50 -5.06
N LYS A 388 -9.63 -5.51 -4.78
CA LYS A 388 -9.22 -4.31 -4.02
C LYS A 388 -8.96 -4.62 -2.56
N THR A 389 -9.79 -5.46 -1.94
CA THR A 389 -9.62 -5.91 -0.55
C THR A 389 -8.31 -6.70 -0.38
N ASP A 390 -7.99 -7.58 -1.33
CA ASP A 390 -6.76 -8.37 -1.30
C ASP A 390 -5.52 -7.45 -1.40
N LYS A 391 -5.53 -6.46 -2.30
CA LYS A 391 -4.45 -5.46 -2.40
C LYS A 391 -4.27 -4.64 -1.13
N ILE A 392 -5.36 -4.24 -0.47
CA ILE A 392 -5.29 -3.50 0.81
C ILE A 392 -4.67 -4.39 1.88
N THR A 393 -5.08 -5.67 1.92
CA THR A 393 -4.57 -6.66 2.87
C THR A 393 -3.07 -6.89 2.69
N ASP A 394 -2.62 -7.05 1.44
CA ASP A 394 -1.20 -7.25 1.13
C ASP A 394 -0.36 -6.02 1.51
N THR A 395 -0.85 -4.82 1.20
CA THR A 395 -0.15 -3.56 1.49
C THR A 395 -0.02 -3.35 3.00
N LEU A 396 -1.11 -3.51 3.75
CA LEU A 396 -1.10 -3.41 5.21
C LEU A 396 -0.23 -4.50 5.85
N GLY A 397 -0.24 -5.73 5.31
CA GLY A 397 0.62 -6.82 5.78
C GLY A 397 2.11 -6.49 5.61
N ALA A 398 2.50 -5.90 4.48
CA ALA A 398 3.86 -5.46 4.23
C ALA A 398 4.28 -4.33 5.19
N ASP A 399 3.42 -3.32 5.38
CA ASP A 399 3.70 -2.20 6.29
C ASP A 399 3.84 -2.66 7.74
N VAL A 400 2.94 -3.54 8.22
CA VAL A 400 3.02 -4.13 9.56
C VAL A 400 4.31 -4.93 9.74
N THR A 401 4.72 -5.69 8.72
CA THR A 401 5.98 -6.45 8.76
C THR A 401 7.19 -5.52 8.85
N ALA A 402 7.20 -4.43 8.07
CA ALA A 402 8.29 -3.45 8.08
C ALA A 402 8.37 -2.67 9.40
N ILE A 403 7.23 -2.25 9.95
CA ILE A 403 7.13 -1.61 11.27
C ILE A 403 7.64 -2.58 12.34
N LYS A 404 7.16 -3.82 12.32
CA LYS A 404 7.60 -4.85 13.29
C LYS A 404 9.11 -5.07 13.22
N ALA A 405 9.69 -5.15 12.03
CA ALA A 405 11.13 -5.31 11.87
C ALA A 405 11.93 -4.13 12.47
N LYS A 406 11.45 -2.89 12.34
CA LYS A 406 12.06 -1.71 13.00
C LYS A 406 11.89 -1.77 14.51
N THR A 407 10.69 -2.09 14.99
CA THR A 407 10.37 -2.17 16.43
C THR A 407 11.16 -3.27 17.11
N ASP A 408 11.33 -4.44 16.48
CA ASP A 408 12.11 -5.56 17.02
C ASP A 408 13.62 -5.23 17.10
N LYS A 409 14.11 -4.32 16.24
CA LYS A 409 15.52 -3.90 16.19
C LYS A 409 15.86 -2.81 17.22
N MET A 410 14.89 -1.97 17.58
CA MET A 410 15.07 -0.87 18.55
C MET A 410 15.70 -1.29 19.88
N PRO A 411 15.27 -2.38 20.57
CA PRO A 411 15.88 -2.79 21.83
C PRO A 411 17.36 -3.16 21.69
N ALA A 412 17.73 -3.80 20.59
CA ALA A 412 19.12 -4.17 20.32
C ALA A 412 19.98 -2.93 20.05
N ASP A 413 19.45 -1.98 19.26
CA ASP A 413 20.14 -0.72 18.96
C ASP A 413 20.29 0.16 20.21
N LEU A 414 19.23 0.30 21.03
CA LEU A 414 19.26 1.02 22.31
C LEU A 414 20.22 0.35 23.31
N ASN A 415 20.21 -0.98 23.41
CA ASN A 415 21.11 -1.70 24.30
C ASN A 415 22.58 -1.57 23.86
N ALA A 416 22.84 -1.56 22.54
CA ALA A 416 24.17 -1.29 22.01
C ALA A 416 24.66 0.13 22.35
N GLU A 417 23.78 1.12 22.24
CA GLU A 417 24.08 2.52 22.62
C GLU A 417 24.31 2.66 24.13
N LEU A 418 23.49 1.99 24.96
CA LEU A 418 23.62 1.97 26.41
C LEU A 418 24.93 1.32 26.85
N ILE A 419 25.36 0.22 26.21
CA ILE A 419 26.65 -0.43 26.47
C ILE A 419 27.81 0.52 26.14
N LYS A 420 27.76 1.25 25.02
CA LYS A 420 28.78 2.25 24.68
C LYS A 420 28.87 3.34 25.74
N LEU A 421 27.74 3.93 26.13
CA LEU A 421 27.68 4.99 27.14
C LEU A 421 28.16 4.49 28.51
N THR A 422 27.79 3.28 28.90
CA THR A 422 28.26 2.66 30.16
C THR A 422 29.77 2.41 30.13
N THR A 423 30.31 1.97 28.98
CA THR A 423 31.75 1.76 28.79
C THR A 423 32.53 3.08 28.88
N ILE A 424 32.00 4.14 28.27
CA ILE A 424 32.56 5.50 28.35
C ILE A 424 32.49 6.02 29.79
N GLY A 425 31.34 5.91 30.45
CA GLY A 425 31.15 6.35 31.84
C GLY A 425 32.08 5.63 32.82
N ASN A 426 32.28 4.32 32.66
CA ASN A 426 33.21 3.55 33.48
C ASN A 426 34.69 3.93 33.21
N ALA A 427 35.04 4.27 31.96
CA ALA A 427 36.37 4.76 31.63
C ALA A 427 36.67 6.16 32.20
N ILE A 428 35.63 6.98 32.42
CA ILE A 428 35.75 8.33 33.00
C ILE A 428 35.76 8.30 34.54
N ASN A 429 34.93 7.47 35.18
CA ASN A 429 34.81 7.39 36.64
C ASN A 429 35.84 6.46 37.33
N GLY A 430 36.56 5.63 36.58
CA GLY A 430 37.61 4.76 37.13
C GLY A 430 38.95 5.48 37.21
N ASN A 431 39.31 5.98 38.40
CA ASN A 431 40.65 6.50 38.70
C ASN A 431 41.76 5.51 38.26
N GLY A 432 42.47 5.84 37.18
CA GLY A 432 43.75 5.22 36.80
C GLY A 432 43.73 4.51 35.45
N ASN A 433 44.35 5.16 34.45
CA ASN A 433 44.64 4.66 33.10
C ASN A 433 43.45 4.14 32.27
N VAL A 434 42.99 4.99 31.36
CA VAL A 434 42.16 4.59 30.21
C VAL A 434 42.88 3.47 29.47
N THR A 435 42.40 2.24 29.60
CA THR A 435 42.98 1.07 28.91
C THR A 435 42.83 1.23 27.39
N GLU A 436 43.75 0.65 26.62
CA GLU A 436 43.74 0.67 25.13
C GLU A 436 42.38 0.26 24.54
N ALA A 437 41.63 -0.61 25.23
CA ALA A 437 40.28 -1.00 24.84
C ALA A 437 39.26 0.15 24.93
N ALA A 438 39.31 0.98 25.98
CA ALA A 438 38.43 2.14 26.13
C ALA A 438 38.78 3.25 25.10
N LYS A 439 40.08 3.41 24.81
CA LYS A 439 40.57 4.31 23.76
C LYS A 439 40.07 3.89 22.37
N ALA A 440 40.14 2.59 22.05
CA ALA A 440 39.64 2.04 20.79
C ALA A 440 38.11 2.17 20.65
N VAL A 441 37.35 2.05 21.73
CA VAL A 441 35.88 2.22 21.74
C VAL A 441 35.50 3.69 21.53
N LEU A 442 36.19 4.63 22.19
CA LEU A 442 36.02 6.08 21.97
C LEU A 442 36.39 6.46 20.54
N GLU A 443 37.53 5.99 20.03
CA GLU A 443 38.00 6.29 18.68
C GLU A 443 37.07 5.71 17.59
N SER A 444 36.58 4.49 17.78
CA SER A 444 35.57 3.86 16.90
C SER A 444 34.25 4.64 16.89
N SER A 445 33.79 5.06 18.08
CA SER A 445 32.54 5.81 18.24
C SER A 445 32.64 7.22 17.62
N PHE A 446 33.78 7.90 17.81
CA PHE A 446 34.05 9.18 17.17
C PHE A 446 34.17 9.07 15.65
N LYS A 447 34.88 8.05 15.13
CA LYS A 447 34.96 7.81 13.67
C LYS A 447 33.59 7.54 13.05
N LYS A 448 32.71 6.85 13.77
CA LYS A 448 31.33 6.60 13.33
C LYS A 448 30.48 7.88 13.36
N ALA A 449 30.57 8.67 14.43
CA ALA A 449 29.87 9.96 14.54
C ALA A 449 30.30 10.95 13.45
N ILE A 450 31.59 11.01 13.12
CA ILE A 450 32.12 11.75 11.97
C ILE A 450 31.45 11.26 10.68
N LYS A 451 31.39 9.94 10.46
CA LYS A 451 30.80 9.35 9.24
C LYS A 451 29.29 9.60 9.10
N GLU A 452 28.56 9.69 10.20
CA GLU A 452 27.10 9.91 10.23
C GLU A 452 26.72 11.40 10.21
N ALA A 453 27.61 12.31 10.65
CA ALA A 453 27.37 13.76 10.67
C ALA A 453 27.50 14.44 9.28
N GLY A 454 27.90 13.72 8.23
CA GLY A 454 28.18 14.30 6.91
C GLY A 454 29.46 15.15 6.90
N GLU A 455 29.84 15.69 5.73
CA GLU A 455 31.14 16.39 5.53
C GLU A 455 31.33 17.59 6.46
N ASP A 456 30.30 18.40 6.70
CA ASP A 456 30.40 19.61 7.53
C ASP A 456 30.47 19.29 9.04
N GLY A 457 29.65 18.35 9.52
CA GLY A 457 29.68 17.90 10.91
C GLY A 457 30.95 17.12 11.26
N SER A 458 31.58 16.49 10.26
CA SER A 458 32.87 15.80 10.38
C SER A 458 34.03 16.75 10.69
N GLU A 459 34.03 17.97 10.15
CA GLU A 459 35.17 18.89 10.22
C GLU A 459 35.20 19.66 11.55
N TRP A 460 34.04 20.10 12.02
CA TRP A 460 33.88 20.66 13.37
C TRP A 460 34.29 19.64 14.45
N LEU A 461 33.75 18.41 14.38
CA LEU A 461 34.05 17.37 15.38
C LEU A 461 35.53 16.97 15.35
N LYS A 462 36.19 16.97 14.18
CA LYS A 462 37.63 16.71 14.05
C LYS A 462 38.49 17.81 14.67
N ASN A 463 38.10 19.08 14.54
CA ASN A 463 38.83 20.20 15.15
C ASN A 463 38.70 20.19 16.67
N GLU A 464 37.49 19.99 17.20
CA GLU A 464 37.23 19.95 18.64
C GLU A 464 37.99 18.80 19.34
N ILE A 465 38.02 17.62 18.72
CA ILE A 465 38.80 16.47 19.22
C ILE A 465 40.30 16.77 19.19
N LYS A 466 40.80 17.46 18.17
CA LYS A 466 42.21 17.84 18.07
C LYS A 466 42.62 18.78 19.20
N GLU A 467 41.71 19.67 19.60
CA GLU A 467 41.93 20.64 20.66
C GLU A 467 41.93 19.97 22.04
N ILE A 468 41.00 19.04 22.29
CA ILE A 468 40.90 18.25 23.53
C ILE A 468 42.13 17.33 23.70
N VAL A 469 42.61 16.69 22.63
CA VAL A 469 43.75 15.74 22.69
C VAL A 469 45.11 16.45 22.74
N SER A 470 45.17 17.76 22.47
CA SER A 470 46.41 18.55 22.52
C SER A 470 46.68 19.20 23.88
N GLN A 471 45.78 19.06 24.87
CA GLN A 471 46.00 19.60 26.22
C GLN A 471 46.97 18.72 27.03
N PRO A 472 47.92 19.29 27.80
CA PRO A 472 49.00 18.52 28.45
C PRO A 472 48.54 17.54 29.52
N SER A 473 47.35 17.75 30.10
CA SER A 473 46.68 16.88 31.05
C SER A 473 45.21 17.30 31.17
N PHE A 474 44.28 16.39 30.89
CA PHE A 474 42.86 16.60 31.13
C PHE A 474 42.56 16.32 32.61
N GLU A 475 42.57 17.35 33.46
CA GLU A 475 42.08 17.24 34.84
C GLU A 475 40.60 17.61 34.88
N ILE A 476 39.76 16.66 35.28
CA ILE A 476 38.35 16.91 35.60
C ILE A 476 38.32 17.66 36.94
N PRO A 477 37.72 18.86 37.05
CA PRO A 477 37.64 19.58 38.30
C PRO A 477 36.87 18.75 39.34
N THR A 478 37.52 18.41 40.46
CA THR A 478 36.90 17.64 41.55
C THR A 478 36.19 18.51 42.60
N ASP A 479 36.15 19.83 42.41
CA ASP A 479 35.47 20.74 43.34
C ASP A 479 34.02 20.98 42.92
N SER A 480 33.09 20.54 43.77
CA SER A 480 31.64 20.59 43.57
C SER A 480 31.03 21.98 43.80
N SER A 481 31.82 23.03 44.00
CA SER A 481 31.32 24.33 44.49
C SER A 481 31.37 25.52 43.50
N SER A 482 31.70 25.33 42.23
CA SER A 482 31.58 26.41 41.23
C SER A 482 30.88 25.93 39.95
N PRO A 483 29.66 26.40 39.64
CA PRO A 483 29.03 26.12 38.36
C PRO A 483 29.83 26.84 37.27
N LEU A 484 30.28 26.09 36.27
CA LEU A 484 30.85 26.64 35.05
C LEU A 484 29.85 27.62 34.44
N SER A 485 30.15 28.93 34.47
CA SER A 485 29.37 29.92 33.76
C SER A 485 29.71 29.81 32.27
N TRP A 486 28.74 29.38 31.49
CA TRP A 486 28.76 29.53 30.04
C TRP A 486 27.95 30.80 29.74
N ASP A 487 28.63 31.94 29.66
CA ASP A 487 28.05 33.14 29.05
C ASP A 487 27.93 32.87 27.54
N TRP A 488 26.71 33.01 27.01
CA TRP A 488 26.38 32.87 25.59
C TRP A 488 26.75 34.11 24.79
#